data_AF-A0A950RH38-F1
#
_entry.id   AF-A0A950RH38-F1
#
_cell.length_a   1.000
_cell.length_b   1.000
_cell.length_c   1.000
_cell.angle_alpha   90.00
_cell.angle_beta   90.00
_cell.angle_gamma   90.00
#
_symmetry.space_group_name_H-M   'P 1'
#
loop_
_entity.id
_entity.type
_entity.pdbx_description
1 polymer ?
#
loop_
_entity_poly.entity_id
_entity_poly.type
_entity_poly.pdbx_seq_one_letter_code
_entity_poly.pdbx_strand_id
1 'polypeptide(L)'
;MDDELRQAVEAFRRVTPDVLPAGALRAIRVEDGDASPVLTASVQAGERVLDVRLRDTSVLALLVRFCLENNVPIPKRGNKAVRLVDGLLTLVIDYGSDATL
;
A
#
# COMPACT_ATOMS: atom_id res chain seq x y z
N MET A 1 -10.87 7.05 9.90
CA MET A 1 -9.81 6.17 9.37
C MET A 1 -10.16 5.95 7.92
N ASP A 2 -9.21 6.15 7.01
CA ASP A 2 -9.45 6.12 5.57
C ASP A 2 -9.95 4.73 5.12
N ASP A 3 -11.16 4.67 4.57
CA ASP A 3 -11.79 3.41 4.13
C ASP A 3 -11.04 2.81 2.92
N GLU A 4 -10.41 3.64 2.10
CA GLU A 4 -9.64 3.20 0.93
C GLU A 4 -8.39 2.43 1.35
N LEU A 5 -7.66 2.94 2.35
CA LEU A 5 -6.46 2.30 2.85
C LEU A 5 -6.75 0.94 3.50
N ARG A 6 -7.87 0.83 4.22
CA ARG A 6 -8.35 -0.45 4.78
C ARG A 6 -8.66 -1.45 3.67
N GLN A 7 -9.41 -1.03 2.66
CA GLN A 7 -9.72 -1.87 1.51
C GLN A 7 -8.45 -2.30 0.77
N ALA A 8 -7.47 -1.42 0.62
CA ALA A 8 -6.19 -1.73 0.00
C ALA A 8 -5.40 -2.80 0.76
N VAL A 9 -5.31 -2.69 2.09
CA VAL A 9 -4.67 -3.70 2.94
C VAL A 9 -5.40 -5.05 2.86
N GLU A 10 -6.73 -5.05 2.84
CA GLU A 10 -7.51 -6.28 2.71
C GLU A 10 -7.38 -6.92 1.32
N ALA A 11 -7.40 -6.12 0.26
CA ALA A 11 -7.15 -6.53 -1.12
C ALA A 11 -5.78 -7.20 -1.26
N PHE A 12 -4.75 -6.59 -0.67
CA PHE A 12 -3.40 -7.13 -0.66
C PHE A 12 -3.32 -8.44 0.14
N ARG A 13 -3.95 -8.51 1.32
CA ARG A 13 -3.99 -9.75 2.13
C ARG A 13 -4.63 -10.93 1.38
N ARG A 14 -5.67 -10.69 0.56
CA ARG A 14 -6.32 -11.76 -0.23
C ARG A 14 -5.37 -12.46 -1.20
N VAL A 15 -4.39 -11.74 -1.74
CA VAL A 15 -3.45 -12.29 -2.73
C VAL A 15 -2.07 -12.55 -2.19
N THR A 16 -1.79 -12.12 -0.97
CA THR A 16 -0.50 -12.34 -0.30
C THR A 16 -0.75 -12.77 1.16
N PRO A 17 -1.37 -13.95 1.37
CA PRO A 17 -1.80 -14.40 2.70
C PRO A 17 -0.63 -14.60 3.67
N ASP A 18 0.58 -14.85 3.16
CA ASP A 18 1.78 -15.04 3.97
C ASP A 18 2.36 -13.74 4.55
N VAL A 19 1.95 -12.58 3.99
CA VAL A 19 2.49 -11.28 4.39
C VAL A 19 1.70 -10.65 5.52
N LEU A 20 0.39 -10.89 5.60
CA LEU A 20 -0.46 -10.38 6.68
C LEU A 20 -1.18 -11.55 7.36
N PRO A 21 -1.01 -11.73 8.69
CA PRO A 21 -1.62 -12.84 9.39
C PRO A 21 -3.15 -12.78 9.31
N ALA A 22 -3.78 -13.96 9.42
CA ALA A 22 -5.22 -14.05 9.58
C ALA A 22 -5.67 -13.35 10.87
N GLY A 23 -6.81 -12.66 10.82
CA GLY A 23 -7.32 -11.91 11.96
C GLY A 23 -8.06 -10.63 11.59
N ALA A 24 -8.54 -9.91 12.60
CA ALA A 24 -9.22 -8.64 12.42
C ALA A 24 -8.20 -7.50 12.32
N LEU A 25 -8.30 -6.68 11.26
CA LEU A 25 -7.47 -5.49 11.12
C LEU A 25 -7.97 -4.40 12.09
N ARG A 26 -7.15 -4.09 13.10
CA ARG A 26 -7.48 -3.15 14.18
C ARG A 26 -7.11 -1.72 13.83
N ALA A 27 -5.91 -1.52 13.30
CA ALA A 27 -5.39 -0.21 12.95
C ALA A 27 -4.47 -0.31 11.73
N ILE A 28 -4.40 0.79 10.98
CA ILE A 28 -3.40 1.01 9.96
C ILE A 28 -2.77 2.37 10.26
N ARG A 29 -1.44 2.40 10.27
CA ARG A 29 -0.63 3.61 10.45
C ARG A 29 0.32 3.73 9.28
N VAL A 30 0.47 4.94 8.76
CA VAL A 30 1.45 5.25 7.72
C VAL A 30 2.41 6.27 8.29
N GLU A 31 3.69 5.99 8.17
CA GLU A 31 4.78 6.82 8.68
C GLU A 31 5.69 7.17 7.50
N ASP A 32 6.25 8.37 7.50
CA ASP A 32 7.33 8.70 6.58
C ASP A 32 8.58 7.94 7.04
N GLY A 33 9.16 7.14 6.15
CA GLY A 33 10.40 6.42 6.40
C GLY A 33 11.54 7.09 5.64
N ASP A 34 12.79 6.85 6.07
CA ASP A 34 13.98 7.54 5.54
C ASP A 34 14.10 7.55 4.00
N ALA A 35 13.57 6.53 3.31
CA ALA A 35 13.58 6.42 1.85
C ALA A 35 12.20 6.18 1.21
N SER A 36 11.24 5.64 1.97
CA SER A 36 9.91 5.30 1.48
C SER A 36 8.89 5.24 2.63
N PRO A 37 7.60 5.46 2.36
CA PRO A 37 6.57 5.35 3.39
C PRO A 37 6.48 3.93 3.96
N VAL A 38 6.32 3.83 5.27
CA VAL A 38 6.14 2.56 5.99
C VAL A 38 4.69 2.42 6.42
N LEU A 39 4.03 1.35 5.98
CA LEU A 39 2.69 1.01 6.44
C LEU A 39 2.78 -0.02 7.56
N THR A 40 2.21 0.29 8.72
CA THR A 40 2.07 -0.65 9.84
C THR A 40 0.60 -1.06 9.98
N ALA A 41 0.33 -2.36 9.80
CA ALA A 41 -0.98 -2.97 10.00
C ALA A 41 -1.02 -3.73 11.33
N SER A 42 -1.88 -3.29 12.25
CA SER A 42 -2.12 -3.98 13.52
C SER A 42 -3.24 -5.00 13.33
N VAL A 43 -2.93 -6.30 13.42
CA VAL A 43 -3.86 -7.40 13.22
C VAL A 43 -4.08 -8.13 14.54
N GLN A 44 -5.34 -8.32 14.93
CA GLN A 44 -5.68 -9.17 16.06
C GLN A 44 -5.78 -10.64 15.61
N ALA A 45 -4.84 -11.46 16.10
CA ALA A 45 -4.79 -12.90 15.89
C ALA A 45 -5.05 -13.61 17.24
N GLY A 46 -6.30 -14.01 17.46
CA GLY A 46 -6.75 -14.55 18.76
C GLY A 46 -6.68 -13.48 19.85
N GLU A 47 -5.95 -13.77 20.92
CA GLU A 47 -5.74 -12.85 22.06
C GLU A 47 -4.57 -11.88 21.86
N ARG A 48 -3.80 -12.02 20.77
CA ARG A 48 -2.62 -11.19 20.51
C ARG A 48 -2.89 -10.16 19.42
N VAL A 49 -2.26 -9.01 19.55
CA VAL A 49 -2.16 -8.00 18.49
C VAL A 49 -0.76 -8.09 17.89
N LEU A 50 -0.69 -8.25 16.58
CA LEU A 50 0.54 -8.33 15.79
C LEU A 50 0.64 -7.08 14.92
N ASP A 51 1.73 -6.34 15.08
CA ASP A 51 2.05 -5.20 14.22
C ASP A 51 2.94 -5.68 13.07
N VAL A 52 2.42 -5.62 11.84
CA VAL A 52 3.14 -5.99 10.63
C VAL A 52 3.54 -4.73 9.88
N ARG A 53 4.83 -4.57 9.60
CA ARG A 53 5.37 -3.43 8.87
C ARG A 53 5.63 -3.82 7.41
N LEU A 54 4.99 -3.12 6.49
CA LEU A 54 5.19 -3.20 5.06
C LEU A 54 6.04 -2.01 4.61
N ARG A 55 7.03 -2.27 3.74
CA ARG A 55 7.94 -1.27 3.19
C ARG A 55 8.08 -1.44 1.69
N ASP A 56 8.58 -0.40 1.03
CA ASP A 56 9.06 -0.43 -0.35
C ASP A 56 8.07 -1.11 -1.33
N THR A 57 8.48 -2.25 -1.88
CA THR A 57 7.76 -3.01 -2.90
C THR A 57 6.45 -3.58 -2.38
N SER A 58 6.33 -3.88 -1.08
CA SER A 58 5.07 -4.37 -0.51
C SER A 58 4.01 -3.28 -0.48
N VAL A 59 4.38 -2.04 -0.13
CA VAL A 59 3.45 -0.91 -0.12
C VAL A 59 3.06 -0.52 -1.55
N LEU A 60 4.01 -0.58 -2.49
CA LEU A 60 3.73 -0.37 -3.90
C LEU A 60 2.77 -1.43 -4.45
N ALA A 61 3.02 -2.71 -4.17
CA ALA A 61 2.17 -3.82 -4.61
C ALA A 61 0.76 -3.70 -4.02
N LEU A 62 0.64 -3.26 -2.76
CA LEU A 62 -0.63 -3.00 -2.11
C LEU A 62 -1.46 -1.95 -2.85
N LEU A 63 -0.88 -0.79 -3.17
CA LEU A 63 -1.60 0.27 -3.89
C LEU A 63 -1.94 -0.14 -5.33
N VAL A 64 -1.01 -0.80 -6.02
CA VAL A 64 -1.25 -1.33 -7.37
C VAL A 64 -2.41 -2.33 -7.34
N ARG A 65 -2.45 -3.20 -6.34
CA ARG A 65 -3.54 -4.16 -6.19
C ARG A 65 -4.87 -3.48 -5.95
N PHE A 66 -4.91 -2.47 -5.09
CA PHE A 66 -6.11 -1.67 -4.86
C PHE A 66 -6.63 -1.04 -6.15
N CYS A 67 -5.76 -0.45 -6.97
CA CYS A 67 -6.15 0.10 -8.27
C CYS A 67 -6.74 -0.96 -9.20
N LEU A 68 -6.11 -2.15 -9.29
CA LEU A 68 -6.60 -3.24 -10.13
C LEU A 68 -8.00 -3.74 -9.70
N GLU A 69 -8.24 -3.88 -8.40
CA GLU A 69 -9.55 -4.34 -7.90
C GLU A 69 -10.66 -3.30 -8.08
N ASN A 70 -10.30 -2.02 -8.08
CA ASN A 70 -11.23 -0.92 -8.30
C ASN A 70 -11.31 -0.48 -9.77
N ASN A 71 -10.76 -1.25 -10.71
CA ASN A 71 -10.73 -0.95 -12.14
C ASN A 71 -10.10 0.43 -12.47
N VAL A 72 -9.18 0.91 -11.64
CA VAL A 72 -8.40 2.11 -11.90
C VAL A 72 -7.29 1.76 -12.89
N PRO A 73 -7.26 2.35 -14.10
CA PRO A 73 -6.27 2.02 -15.11
C PRO A 73 -4.87 2.43 -14.64
N ILE A 74 -3.94 1.48 -14.62
CA ILE A 74 -2.53 1.75 -14.37
C ILE A 74 -1.77 1.60 -15.70
N PRO A 75 -1.03 2.62 -16.15
CA PRO A 75 -0.21 2.53 -17.35
C PRO A 75 0.88 1.47 -17.19
N LYS A 76 1.09 0.69 -18.26
CA LYS A 76 2.15 -0.33 -18.29
C LYS A 76 3.54 0.30 -18.19
N ARG A 77 3.75 1.44 -18.86
CA ARG A 77 5.00 2.22 -18.85
C ARG A 77 4.98 3.25 -17.71
N GLY A 78 6.11 3.92 -17.50
CA GLY A 78 6.30 4.87 -16.42
C GLY A 78 6.80 4.22 -15.12
N ASN A 79 7.66 4.95 -14.42
CA ASN A 79 8.20 4.60 -13.12
C ASN A 79 7.09 4.74 -12.07
N LYS A 80 6.95 3.74 -11.20
CA LYS A 80 5.90 3.67 -10.19
C LYS A 80 6.56 3.73 -8.83
N ALA A 81 6.16 4.70 -8.03
CA ALA A 81 6.69 4.93 -6.70
C ALA A 81 5.57 5.17 -5.70
N VAL A 82 5.86 4.94 -4.42
CA VAL A 82 4.97 5.31 -3.33
C VAL A 82 5.54 6.51 -2.60
N ARG A 83 4.68 7.48 -2.32
CA ARG A 83 5.02 8.71 -1.59
C ARG A 83 3.92 9.05 -0.61
N LEU A 84 4.26 9.85 0.40
CA LEU A 84 3.27 10.59 1.18
C LEU A 84 3.08 11.95 0.51
N VAL A 85 1.86 12.24 0.05
CA VAL A 85 1.46 13.55 -0.49
C VAL A 85 0.38 14.08 0.44
N ASP A 86 0.62 15.23 1.06
CA ASP A 86 -0.26 15.81 2.09
C ASP A 86 -0.62 14.83 3.23
N GLY A 87 0.34 13.96 3.59
CA GLY A 87 0.15 12.94 4.63
C GLY A 87 -0.63 11.70 4.17
N LEU A 88 -1.02 11.63 2.89
CA LEU A 88 -1.75 10.51 2.31
C LEU A 88 -0.84 9.61 1.49
N LEU A 89 -1.03 8.30 1.67
CA LEU A 89 -0.29 7.29 0.93
C LEU A 89 -0.72 7.29 -0.55
N THR A 90 0.20 7.69 -1.43
CA THR A 90 -0.10 7.98 -2.83
C THR A 90 0.78 7.15 -3.76
N LEU A 91 0.13 6.55 -4.78
CA LEU A 91 0.81 5.94 -5.92
C LEU A 91 1.18 7.05 -6.92
N VAL A 92 2.48 7.31 -7.07
CA VAL A 92 2.99 8.27 -8.04
C VAL A 92 3.46 7.52 -9.28
N ILE A 93 2.99 7.96 -10.44
CA ILE A 93 3.42 7.43 -11.74
C ILE A 93 4.12 8.56 -12.48
N ASP A 94 5.42 8.40 -12.67
CA ASP A 94 6.24 9.29 -13.48
C ASP A 94 6.42 8.67 -14.86
N TYR A 95 5.97 9.37 -15.89
CA TYR A 95 6.09 8.88 -17.27
C TYR A 95 7.51 9.03 -17.83
N GLY A 96 8.42 9.69 -17.10
CA GLY A 96 9.55 10.35 -17.69
C GLY A 96 9.02 11.45 -18.60
N SER A 97 9.56 12.65 -18.54
CA SER A 97 9.41 13.55 -19.68
C SER A 97 9.86 12.78 -20.91
N ASP A 98 8.95 12.48 -21.83
CA ASP A 98 9.36 12.30 -23.23
C ASP A 98 10.22 13.53 -23.50
N ALA A 99 11.52 13.31 -23.67
CA ALA A 99 12.38 14.29 -24.29
C ALA A 99 11.91 14.35 -25.75
N THR A 100 10.80 15.04 -25.98
CA THR A 100 10.27 15.31 -27.30
C THR A 100 11.09 16.44 -27.88
N LEU A 101 11.99 16.10 -28.81
CA LEU A 101 12.02 16.56 -30.20
C LEU A 101 13.37 16.23 -30.83
#